data_AF-L0DE93-F1
#
_entry.id   AF-L0DE93-F1
#
_cell.length_a   1.000
_cell.length_b   1.000
_cell.length_c   1.000
_cell.angle_alpha   90.00
_cell.angle_beta   90.00
_cell.angle_gamma   90.00
#
_symmetry.space_group_name_H-M   'P 1'
#
loop_
_entity.id
_entity.type
_entity.pdbx_description
1 polymer ?
#
loop_
_entity_poly.entity_id
_entity_poly.type
_entity_poly.pdbx_seq_one_letter_code
_entity_poly.pdbx_strand_id
1 'polypeptide(L)'
;MNAASTIAPDPHLLAEEVRDLATRAYETLHDPLTDPQETRELSERISHLQGLMGSMASNDLSLWLENLRRRVDAPASHAVTTGSGIRRLAPSPSE
;
A
#
# COMPACT_ATOMS: atom_id res chain seq x y z
N MET A 1 16.55 28.44 -23.49
CA MET A 1 15.76 27.22 -23.70
C MET A 1 16.34 26.16 -22.76
N ASN A 2 15.74 25.95 -21.59
CA ASN A 2 16.22 24.94 -20.64
C ASN A 2 15.56 23.62 -21.01
N ALA A 3 16.33 22.70 -21.58
CA ALA A 3 15.93 21.31 -21.71
C ALA A 3 15.82 20.77 -20.28
N ALA A 4 14.59 20.56 -19.82
CA ALA A 4 14.35 19.69 -18.67
C ALA A 4 14.81 18.31 -19.11
N SER A 5 16.04 17.95 -18.76
CA SER A 5 16.51 16.57 -18.83
C SER A 5 15.58 15.79 -17.91
N THR A 6 14.53 15.19 -18.48
CA THR A 6 13.80 14.11 -17.84
C THR A 6 14.79 12.96 -17.71
N ILE A 7 15.59 13.01 -16.65
CA ILE A 7 16.44 11.90 -16.23
C ILE A 7 15.44 10.80 -15.90
N ALA A 8 15.32 9.82 -16.78
CA ALA A 8 14.59 8.60 -16.45
C ALA A 8 15.22 8.07 -15.15
N PRO A 9 14.44 7.89 -14.07
CA PRO A 9 14.99 7.46 -12.79
C PRO A 9 15.72 6.13 -13.00
N ASP A 10 16.92 6.01 -12.43
CA ASP A 10 17.70 4.79 -12.51
C ASP A 10 16.87 3.62 -11.94
N PRO A 11 16.76 2.49 -12.66
CA PRO A 11 15.88 1.39 -12.26
C PRO A 11 16.30 0.77 -10.92
N HIS A 12 17.57 0.85 -10.53
CA HIS A 12 18.03 0.38 -9.22
C HIS A 12 17.54 1.30 -8.11
N LEU A 13 17.68 2.61 -8.29
CA LEU A 13 17.17 3.59 -7.33
C LEU A 13 15.66 3.49 -7.18
N LEU A 14 14.93 3.27 -8.28
CA LEU A 14 13.49 3.06 -8.24
C LEU A 14 13.13 1.79 -7.44
N ALA A 15 13.85 0.69 -7.62
CA ALA A 15 13.62 -0.54 -6.89
C ALA A 15 13.92 -0.39 -5.38
N GLU A 16 14.94 0.38 -5.01
CA GLU A 16 15.23 0.72 -3.61
C GLU A 16 14.12 1.55 -2.99
N GLU A 17 13.65 2.60 -3.68
CA GLU A 17 12.53 3.43 -3.22
C GLU A 17 11.24 2.62 -3.06
N VAL A 18 10.92 1.72 -4.00
CA VAL A 18 9.76 0.81 -3.90
C VAL A 18 9.87 -0.09 -2.67
N ARG A 19 11.08 -0.59 -2.37
CA ARG A 19 11.32 -1.52 -1.26
C ARG A 19 11.30 -0.83 0.10
N ASP A 20 11.87 0.38 0.20
CA ASP A 20 11.75 1.25 1.38
C ASP A 20 10.27 1.57 1.64
N LEU A 21 9.54 1.96 0.58
CA LEU A 21 8.13 2.29 0.68
C LEU A 21 7.27 1.07 1.10
N ALA A 22 7.55 -0.12 0.57
CA ALA A 22 6.89 -1.35 1.00
C ALA A 22 7.13 -1.65 2.49
N THR A 23 8.35 -1.42 2.96
CA THR A 23 8.74 -1.66 4.36
C THR A 23 8.01 -0.71 5.29
N ARG A 24 8.05 0.59 5.00
CA ARG A 24 7.33 1.58 5.80
C ARG A 24 5.82 1.36 5.77
N ALA A 25 5.24 1.05 4.62
CA ALA A 25 3.81 0.73 4.53
C ALA A 25 3.45 -0.46 5.43
N TYR A 26 4.31 -1.48 5.48
CA TYR A 26 4.10 -2.63 6.36
C TYR A 26 4.16 -2.23 7.84
N GLU A 27 5.15 -1.44 8.25
CA GLU A 27 5.27 -0.92 9.61
C GLU A 27 4.07 -0.07 10.00
N THR A 28 3.68 0.90 9.17
CA THR A 28 2.50 1.77 9.36
C THR A 28 1.19 0.97 9.45
N LEU A 29 1.03 -0.09 8.65
CA LEU A 29 -0.18 -0.92 8.69
C LEU A 29 -0.24 -1.87 9.90
N HIS A 30 0.92 -2.21 10.48
CA HIS A 30 1.01 -3.14 11.61
C HIS A 30 1.21 -2.45 12.95
N ASP A 31 1.55 -1.16 12.96
CA ASP A 31 1.68 -0.38 14.18
C ASP A 31 0.33 0.26 14.56
N PRO A 32 -0.24 -0.10 15.72
CA PRO A 32 -1.55 0.40 16.17
C PRO A 32 -1.50 1.84 16.70
N LEU A 33 -0.31 2.42 16.85
CA LEU A 33 -0.09 3.80 17.30
C LEU A 33 0.32 4.72 16.14
N THR A 34 0.25 4.23 14.90
CA THR A 34 0.59 4.97 13.70
C THR A 34 -0.12 6.31 13.65
N ASP A 35 0.68 7.36 13.46
CA ASP A 35 0.17 8.71 13.33
C ASP A 35 -0.51 8.89 11.96
N PRO A 36 -1.72 9.48 11.91
CA PRO A 36 -2.43 9.71 10.65
C PRO A 36 -1.68 10.64 9.68
N GLN A 37 -0.75 11.47 10.16
CA GLN A 37 0.15 12.25 9.30
C GLN A 37 1.15 11.35 8.58
N GLU A 38 1.75 10.37 9.26
CA GLU A 38 2.68 9.42 8.63
C GLU A 38 1.98 8.64 7.52
N THR A 39 0.75 8.18 7.77
CA THR A 39 -0.11 7.53 6.77
C THR A 39 -0.34 8.40 5.54
N ARG A 40 -0.56 9.71 5.75
CA ARG A 40 -0.77 10.68 4.67
C ARG A 40 0.52 10.94 3.87
N GLU A 41 1.64 11.14 4.55
CA GLU A 41 2.96 11.32 3.92
C GLU A 41 3.32 10.09 3.06
N LEU A 42 2.96 8.89 3.53
CA LEU A 42 3.17 7.65 2.80
C LEU A 42 2.31 7.57 1.53
N SER A 43 1.03 7.99 1.63
CA SER A 43 0.12 8.07 0.48
C SER A 43 0.58 9.09 -0.58
N GLU A 44 1.12 10.23 -0.15
CA GLU A 44 1.70 11.24 -1.04
C GLU A 44 2.97 10.72 -1.73
N ARG A 45 3.85 10.02 -1.01
CA ARG A 45 5.05 9.38 -1.59
C ARG A 45 4.68 8.32 -2.63
N ILE A 46 3.66 7.50 -2.37
CA ILE A 46 3.15 6.52 -3.37
C ILE A 46 2.69 7.25 -4.63
N SER A 47 1.92 8.32 -4.48
CA SER A 47 1.38 9.08 -5.62
C SER A 47 2.50 9.77 -6.42
N HIS A 48 3.51 10.29 -5.73
CA HIS A 48 4.69 10.87 -6.37
C HIS A 48 5.50 9.83 -7.15
N LEU A 49 5.72 8.65 -6.56
CA LEU A 49 6.42 7.54 -7.20
C LEU A 49 5.68 7.06 -8.46
N GLN A 50 4.34 6.97 -8.39
CA GLN A 50 3.50 6.67 -9.56
C GLN A 50 3.65 7.72 -10.68
N GLY A 51 3.71 9.00 -10.31
CA GLY A 51 3.96 10.09 -11.26
C GLY A 51 5.35 10.03 -11.92
N LEU A 52 6.38 9.65 -11.16
CA LEU A 52 7.75 9.54 -11.65
C LEU A 52 7.93 8.36 -12.62
N MET A 53 7.24 7.24 -12.39
CA MET A 53 7.37 6.08 -13.29
C MET A 53 6.60 6.26 -14.60
N GLY A 54 5.55 7.08 -14.64
CA GLY A 54 4.80 7.36 -15.87
C GLY A 54 4.47 6.09 -16.68
N SER A 55 4.92 6.02 -17.93
CA SER A 55 4.74 4.85 -18.81
C SER A 55 5.80 3.75 -18.65
N MET A 56 6.82 3.94 -17.81
CA MET A 56 7.85 2.92 -17.52
C MET A 56 7.39 1.87 -16.50
N ALA A 57 6.37 2.18 -15.68
CA ALA A 57 5.84 1.21 -14.74
C ALA A 57 5.18 0.05 -15.49
N SER A 58 5.64 -1.17 -15.20
CA SER A 58 4.91 -2.36 -15.63
C SER A 58 3.51 -2.34 -15.02
N ASN A 59 2.52 -2.86 -15.74
CA ASN A 59 1.11 -2.77 -15.34
C ASN A 59 0.88 -3.36 -13.93
N ASP A 60 1.60 -4.42 -13.59
CA ASP A 60 1.61 -5.04 -12.25
C ASP A 60 2.13 -4.12 -11.14
N LEU A 61 3.18 -3.33 -11.39
CA LEU A 61 3.75 -2.43 -10.38
C LEU A 61 2.80 -1.26 -10.08
N SER A 62 2.16 -0.72 -11.13
CA SER A 62 1.13 0.31 -10.98
C SER A 62 -0.06 -0.18 -10.16
N LEU A 63 -0.54 -1.39 -10.45
CA LEU A 63 -1.62 -2.04 -9.71
C LEU A 63 -1.24 -2.32 -8.25
N TRP A 64 0.00 -2.75 -8.00
CA TRP A 64 0.50 -3.00 -6.66
C TRP A 64 0.58 -1.72 -5.83
N LEU A 65 1.12 -0.63 -6.38
CA LEU A 65 1.17 0.68 -5.71
C LEU A 65 -0.21 1.26 -5.43
N GLU A 66 -1.15 1.13 -6.36
CA GLU A 66 -2.51 1.60 -6.14
C GLU A 66 -3.20 0.82 -5.01
N ASN A 67 -3.04 -0.51 -4.98
CA ASN A 67 -3.57 -1.33 -3.88
C ASN A 67 -2.91 -0.96 -2.54
N LEU A 68 -1.60 -0.70 -2.54
CA LEU A 68 -0.87 -0.29 -1.35
C LEU A 68 -1.41 1.05 -0.83
N ARG A 69 -1.60 2.04 -1.71
CA ARG A 69 -2.19 3.34 -1.36
C ARG A 69 -3.55 3.19 -0.71
N ARG A 70 -4.44 2.38 -1.30
CA ARG A 70 -5.80 2.15 -0.77
C ARG A 70 -5.76 1.50 0.62
N ARG A 71 -4.79 0.62 0.88
CA ARG A 71 -4.65 -0.03 2.19
C ARG A 71 -4.17 0.95 3.26
N VAL A 72 -3.22 1.82 2.90
CA VAL A 72 -2.68 2.84 3.79
C VAL A 72 -3.73 3.93 4.07
N ASP A 73 -4.44 4.39 3.04
CA ASP A 73 -5.49 5.42 3.16
C ASP A 73 -6.77 4.91 3.85
N ALA A 74 -6.99 3.60 3.86
CA ALA A 74 -8.13 3.01 4.55
C ALA A 74 -8.02 3.26 6.05
N PRO A 75 -9.06 3.82 6.70
CA PRO A 75 -9.09 3.87 8.16
C PRO A 75 -8.97 2.44 8.70
N ALA A 76 -8.31 2.27 9.85
CA ALA A 76 -7.93 0.99 10.48
C ALA A 76 -9.10 0.01 10.81
N SER A 77 -10.28 0.21 10.25
CA SER A 77 -11.50 -0.56 10.45
C SER A 77 -11.62 -1.83 9.60
N HIS A 78 -10.58 -2.25 8.87
CA HIS A 78 -10.67 -3.41 7.95
C HIS A 78 -9.72 -4.58 8.25
N ALA A 79 -9.21 -4.67 9.48
CA ALA A 79 -8.67 -5.92 10.03
C ALA A 79 -9.75 -6.79 10.70
N VAL A 80 -11.01 -6.75 10.23
CA VAL A 80 -12.03 -7.75 10.59
C VAL A 80 -12.82 -8.12 9.35
N THR A 81 -12.21 -8.90 8.45
CA THR A 81 -12.97 -9.86 7.61
C THR A 81 -12.05 -10.94 7.05
N THR A 82 -11.27 -11.58 7.92
CA THR A 82 -11.03 -13.02 7.76
C THR A 82 -12.04 -13.72 8.66
N GLY A 83 -13.32 -13.56 8.30
CA GLY A 83 -14.39 -14.44 8.74
C GLY A 83 -14.10 -15.82 8.19
N SER A 84 -13.20 -16.52 8.88
CA SER A 84 -12.96 -17.95 8.76
C SER A 84 -14.33 -18.62 8.85
N GLY A 85 -14.75 -19.22 7.74
CA GLY A 85 -15.96 -19.99 7.68
C GLY A 85 -15.88 -21.15 8.65
N ILE A 86 -16.44 -20.98 9.85
CA ILE A 86 -16.91 -22.10 10.66
C ILE A 86 -18.43 -22.06 10.67
N ARG A 87 -18.94 -22.68 9.61
CA ARG A 87 -20.22 -23.38 9.50
C ARG A 87 -20.95 -23.55 10.85
N ARG A 88 -22.16 -22.97 10.93
CA ARG A 88 -23.18 -23.27 11.95
C ARG A 88 -23.32 -24.78 12.18
N LEU A 89 -23.28 -25.19 13.44
CA LEU A 89 -24.05 -26.32 13.95
C LEU A 89 -24.76 -25.86 15.22
N ALA A 90 -26.08 -25.97 15.21
CA ALA A 90 -27.00 -25.54 16.26
C ALA A 90 -26.84 -26.36 17.55
N PRO A 91 -27.24 -25.85 18.72
CA PRO A 91 -27.46 -26.69 19.90
C PRO A 91 -28.70 -27.56 19.65
N SER A 92 -28.53 -28.88 19.60
CA SER A 92 -29.67 -29.81 19.70
C SER A 92 -30.26 -29.75 21.12
N PRO A 93 -31.59 -29.70 21.27
CA PRO A 93 -32.23 -29.73 22.57
C PRO A 93 -32.16 -31.11 23.23
N SER A 94 -32.18 -31.09 24.56
CA SER A 94 -32.16 -32.22 25.47
C SER A 94 -33.34 -33.18 25.31
N GLU A 95 -33.11 -34.46 25.59
CA GLU A 95 -34.06 -35.39 26.22
C GLU A 95 -33.38 -36.11 27.39
#